data_AF-A0A5C5ZI06-F1
#
_entry.id   AF-A0A5C5ZI06-F1
#
_cell.length_a   1.000
_cell.length_b   1.000
_cell.length_c   1.000
_cell.angle_alpha   90.00
_cell.angle_beta   90.00
_cell.angle_gamma   90.00
#
_symmetry.space_group_name_H-M   'P 1'
#
loop_
_entity.id
_entity.type
_entity.pdbx_description
1 polymer ?
#
loop_
_entity_poly.entity_id
_entity_poly.type
_entity_poly.pdbx_seq_one_letter_code
_entity_poly.pdbx_strand_id
1 'polypeptide(L)'
;MLIETLTDTPRLCLAFFAGAPGPVEMLFVGAIAVLLFGNRLPSVARSVGRSLTEFKNGMRDIQDDMHSAIKADEVKAPPATAADTIGASDDGSHDHDTLGDSDPAGNSAEPVPAKAD
;
A
#
# COMPACT_ATOMS: atom_id res chain seq x y z
N MET A 1 22.72 17.30 -45.53
CA MET A 1 21.25 17.54 -45.48
C MET A 1 20.38 16.36 -45.92
N LEU A 2 20.87 15.34 -46.65
CA LEU A 2 20.01 14.23 -47.13
C LEU A 2 20.38 12.84 -46.58
N ILE A 3 21.36 12.75 -45.68
CA ILE A 3 21.88 11.48 -45.12
C ILE A 3 21.82 11.41 -43.58
N GLU A 4 21.39 12.48 -42.91
CA GLU A 4 21.28 12.51 -41.44
C GLU A 4 19.86 12.19 -40.91
N THR A 5 18.84 12.18 -41.77
CA THR A 5 17.45 11.92 -41.36
C THR A 5 17.02 10.45 -41.54
N LEU A 6 17.91 9.58 -42.03
CA LEU A 6 17.56 8.20 -42.40
C LEU A 6 17.74 7.19 -41.24
N THR A 7 18.34 7.59 -40.12
CA THR A 7 18.63 6.72 -38.96
C THR A 7 17.77 7.01 -37.73
N ASP A 8 17.01 8.11 -37.71
CA ASP A 8 16.11 8.43 -36.58
C ASP A 8 14.71 7.78 -36.73
N THR A 9 14.19 7.68 -37.95
CA THR A 9 12.91 7.03 -38.27
C THR A 9 12.84 5.51 -37.97
N PRO A 10 13.88 4.67 -38.14
CA PRO A 10 13.76 3.24 -37.88
C PRO A 10 13.64 2.90 -36.39
N ARG A 11 13.99 3.78 -35.46
CA ARG A 11 13.83 3.52 -34.02
C ARG A 11 12.36 3.60 -33.59
N LEU A 12 11.61 4.54 -34.17
CA LEU A 12 10.16 4.66 -33.94
C LEU A 12 9.42 3.48 -34.57
N CYS A 13 9.79 3.09 -35.80
CA CYS A 13 9.19 1.94 -36.49
C CYS A 13 9.55 0.60 -35.84
N LEU A 14 10.79 0.44 -35.31
CA LEU A 14 11.22 -0.78 -34.65
C LEU A 14 10.61 -0.90 -33.24
N ALA A 15 10.41 0.20 -32.51
CA ALA A 15 9.65 0.19 -31.26
C ALA A 15 8.19 -0.24 -31.48
N PHE A 16 7.57 0.23 -32.58
CA PHE A 16 6.21 -0.15 -32.96
C PHE A 16 6.09 -1.64 -33.37
N PHE A 17 7.15 -2.24 -33.92
CA PHE A 17 7.14 -3.62 -34.42
C PHE A 17 7.71 -4.67 -33.44
N ALA A 18 8.48 -4.25 -32.42
CA ALA A 18 9.17 -5.15 -31.48
C ALA A 18 8.33 -5.54 -30.23
N GLY A 19 7.03 -5.23 -30.21
CA GLY A 19 6.07 -5.80 -29.25
C GLY A 19 6.08 -5.19 -27.83
N ALA A 20 6.90 -4.18 -27.56
CA ALA A 20 6.91 -3.46 -26.30
C ALA A 20 6.59 -1.98 -26.56
N PRO A 21 5.33 -1.54 -26.40
CA PRO A 21 4.99 -0.13 -26.57
C PRO A 21 5.75 0.70 -25.56
N GLY A 22 6.61 1.59 -26.06
CA GLY A 22 7.41 2.47 -25.21
C GLY A 22 6.56 3.50 -24.47
N PRO A 23 7.09 4.16 -23.43
CA PRO A 23 6.36 5.20 -22.69
C PRO A 23 5.82 6.32 -23.58
N VAL A 24 6.55 6.68 -24.64
CA VAL A 24 6.15 7.69 -25.63
C VAL A 24 4.95 7.21 -26.45
N GLU A 25 4.92 5.94 -26.86
CA GLU A 25 3.81 5.37 -27.62
C GLU A 25 2.54 5.27 -26.77
N MET A 26 2.68 4.85 -25.50
CA MET A 26 1.57 4.85 -24.53
C MET A 26 1.01 6.26 -24.30
N LEU A 27 1.85 7.29 -24.33
CA LEU A 27 1.39 8.68 -24.24
C LEU A 27 0.56 9.09 -25.47
N PHE A 28 0.99 8.71 -26.69
CA PHE A 28 0.22 8.99 -27.91
C PHE A 28 -1.11 8.24 -27.94
N VAL A 29 -1.12 6.95 -27.60
CA VAL A 29 -2.35 6.14 -27.51
C VAL A 29 -3.29 6.70 -26.44
N GLY A 30 -2.74 7.07 -25.27
CA GLY A 30 -3.48 7.74 -24.21
C GLY A 30 -4.06 9.09 -24.65
N ALA A 31 -3.29 9.90 -25.37
CA ALA A 31 -3.76 11.17 -25.90
C ALA A 31 -4.90 11.01 -26.90
N ILE A 32 -4.83 10.02 -27.80
CA ILE A 32 -5.90 9.68 -28.73
C ILE A 32 -7.14 9.21 -27.95
N ALA A 33 -6.97 8.32 -26.97
CA ALA A 33 -8.06 7.86 -26.12
C ALA A 33 -8.73 9.04 -25.37
N VAL A 34 -7.97 10.02 -24.88
CA VAL A 34 -8.50 11.26 -24.29
C VAL A 34 -9.20 12.12 -25.33
N LEU A 35 -8.79 12.15 -26.59
CA LEU A 35 -9.52 12.88 -27.63
C LEU A 35 -10.87 12.23 -27.97
N LEU A 36 -10.92 10.89 -28.01
CA LEU A 36 -12.16 10.14 -28.32
C LEU A 36 -13.14 10.14 -27.16
N PHE A 37 -12.65 9.88 -25.94
CA PHE A 37 -13.49 9.75 -24.74
C PHE A 37 -13.58 11.04 -23.92
N GLY A 38 -12.64 11.96 -24.08
CA GLY A 38 -12.62 13.25 -23.36
C GLY A 38 -12.63 13.07 -21.85
N ASN A 39 -13.56 13.77 -21.22
CA ASN A 39 -13.78 13.75 -19.78
C ASN A 39 -14.32 12.40 -19.25
N ARG A 40 -14.67 11.45 -20.12
CA ARG A 40 -15.20 10.14 -19.69
C ARG A 40 -14.10 9.17 -19.24
N LEU A 41 -12.86 9.32 -19.71
CA LEU A 41 -11.74 8.45 -19.32
C LEU A 41 -11.48 8.42 -17.81
N PRO A 42 -11.33 9.57 -17.12
CA PRO A 42 -11.15 9.59 -15.65
C PRO A 42 -12.34 8.98 -14.90
N SER A 43 -13.56 9.14 -15.43
CA SER A 43 -14.75 8.52 -14.85
C SER A 43 -14.73 7.00 -14.96
N VAL A 44 -14.35 6.47 -16.14
CA VAL A 44 -14.23 5.02 -16.39
C VAL A 44 -13.08 4.42 -15.57
N ALA A 45 -11.92 5.09 -15.52
CA ALA A 45 -10.81 4.66 -14.69
C ALA A 45 -11.20 4.59 -13.20
N ARG A 46 -11.96 5.56 -12.70
CA ARG A 46 -12.48 5.55 -11.32
C ARG A 46 -13.56 4.49 -11.08
N SER A 47 -14.42 4.19 -12.05
CA SER A 47 -15.45 3.15 -11.89
C SER A 47 -14.83 1.74 -11.92
N VAL A 48 -13.92 1.49 -12.88
CA VAL A 48 -13.18 0.23 -12.98
C VAL A 48 -12.24 0.06 -11.79
N GLY A 49 -11.56 1.12 -11.36
CA GLY A 49 -10.67 1.09 -10.20
C GLY A 49 -11.40 0.77 -8.89
N ARG A 50 -12.63 1.27 -8.71
CA ARG A 50 -13.48 0.89 -7.57
C ARG A 50 -13.85 -0.59 -7.62
N SER A 51 -14.32 -1.09 -8.77
CA SER A 51 -14.66 -2.50 -8.95
C SER A 51 -13.47 -3.43 -8.69
N LEU A 52 -12.27 -3.09 -9.17
CA LEU A 52 -11.06 -3.87 -8.90
C LEU A 52 -10.63 -3.81 -7.43
N THR A 53 -10.83 -2.67 -6.75
CA THR A 53 -10.53 -2.51 -5.33
C THR A 53 -11.45 -3.36 -4.47
N GLU A 54 -12.76 -3.33 -4.75
CA GLU A 54 -13.75 -4.16 -4.07
C GLU A 54 -13.50 -5.65 -4.31
N PHE A 55 -13.16 -6.03 -5.55
CA PHE A 55 -12.75 -7.40 -5.88
C PHE A 55 -11.50 -7.85 -5.11
N LYS A 56 -10.47 -6.98 -5.02
CA LYS A 56 -9.25 -7.27 -4.25
C LYS A 56 -9.54 -7.46 -2.76
N ASN A 57 -10.41 -6.63 -2.19
CA ASN A 57 -10.77 -6.75 -0.78
C ASN A 57 -11.56 -8.04 -0.53
N GLY A 58 -12.57 -8.34 -1.34
CA GLY A 58 -13.31 -9.61 -1.23
C GLY A 58 -12.42 -10.85 -1.38
N MET A 59 -11.42 -10.80 -2.27
CA MET A 59 -10.46 -11.90 -2.41
C MET A 59 -9.53 -12.07 -1.19
N ARG A 60 -9.17 -10.97 -0.50
CA ARG A 60 -8.39 -11.02 0.75
C ARG A 60 -9.20 -11.61 1.89
N ASP A 61 -10.46 -11.19 2.02
CA ASP A 61 -11.37 -11.71 3.05
C ASP A 61 -11.54 -13.23 2.90
N ILE A 62 -11.72 -13.72 1.66
CA ILE A 62 -11.79 -15.17 1.37
C ILE A 62 -10.48 -15.88 1.74
N GLN A 63 -9.32 -15.28 1.44
CA GLN A 63 -8.02 -15.85 1.78
C GLN A 63 -7.83 -15.97 3.31
N ASP A 64 -8.24 -14.95 4.06
CA ASP A 64 -8.16 -14.91 5.52
C ASP A 64 -9.14 -15.91 6.17
N ASP A 65 -10.35 -16.05 5.63
CA ASP A 65 -11.32 -17.07 6.04
C ASP A 65 -10.79 -18.49 5.81
N MET A 66 -10.19 -18.75 4.64
CA MET A 66 -9.59 -20.05 4.33
C MET A 66 -8.41 -20.37 5.24
N HIS A 67 -7.54 -19.39 5.52
CA HIS A 67 -6.42 -19.59 6.44
C HIS A 67 -6.88 -19.85 7.88
N SER A 68 -7.94 -19.18 8.31
CA SER A 68 -8.54 -19.36 9.64
C SER A 68 -9.22 -20.72 9.77
N ALA A 69 -9.91 -21.19 8.72
CA ALA A 69 -10.52 -22.52 8.68
C ALA A 69 -9.49 -23.65 8.72
N ILE A 70 -8.34 -23.49 8.05
CA ILE A 70 -7.25 -24.47 8.07
C ILE A 70 -6.58 -24.52 9.45
N LYS A 71 -6.37 -23.37 10.10
CA LYS A 71 -5.83 -23.31 11.47
C LYS A 71 -6.76 -23.91 12.52
N ALA A 72 -8.07 -23.78 12.35
CA ALA A 72 -9.05 -24.33 13.29
C ALA A 72 -9.06 -25.87 13.31
N ASP A 73 -8.66 -26.52 12.20
CA ASP A 73 -8.57 -27.99 12.10
C ASP A 73 -7.26 -28.54 12.70
N GLU A 74 -6.19 -27.74 12.75
CA GLU A 74 -4.88 -28.13 13.33
C GLU A 74 -4.87 -28.15 14.88
N VAL A 75 -5.77 -27.40 15.54
CA VAL A 75 -5.86 -27.33 17.03
C VAL A 75 -6.51 -28.58 17.64
N LYS A 76 -7.00 -29.53 16.83
CA LYS A 76 -7.58 -30.80 17.30
C LYS A 76 -6.64 -32.01 17.11
N ALA A 77 -5.32 -31.83 17.24
CA ALA A 77 -4.41 -32.94 17.55
C ALA A 77 -4.21 -33.00 19.08
N PRO A 78 -4.64 -34.08 19.77
CA PRO A 78 -4.37 -34.27 21.19
C PRO A 78 -2.86 -34.23 21.47
N PRO A 79 -2.40 -33.59 22.55
CA PRO A 79 -1.00 -33.60 22.92
C PRO A 79 -0.65 -35.03 23.30
N ALA A 80 0.22 -35.68 22.52
CA ALA A 80 0.93 -36.88 22.94
C ALA A 80 1.94 -36.46 24.02
N THR A 81 1.43 -36.17 25.21
CA THR A 81 2.20 -36.02 26.43
C THR A 81 2.72 -37.40 26.81
N ALA A 82 3.96 -37.70 26.41
CA ALA A 82 4.82 -38.60 27.18
C ALA A 82 6.27 -38.48 26.71
N ALA A 83 7.07 -37.88 27.58
CA ALA A 83 8.52 -38.10 27.72
C ALA A 83 9.42 -37.62 26.57
N ASP A 84 10.22 -36.58 26.81
CA ASP A 84 11.55 -36.79 27.38
C ASP A 84 12.28 -35.45 27.65
N THR A 85 12.56 -35.26 28.93
CA THR A 85 13.60 -34.52 29.65
C THR A 85 14.55 -33.50 28.96
N ILE A 86 14.79 -32.41 29.71
CA ILE A 86 15.98 -31.52 29.86
C ILE A 86 16.03 -30.24 29.02
N GLY A 87 15.96 -29.09 29.72
CA GLY A 87 16.91 -28.01 29.46
C GLY A 87 16.40 -26.57 29.57
N ALA A 88 16.84 -25.89 30.64
CA ALA A 88 17.23 -24.48 30.70
C ALA A 88 16.15 -23.38 30.76
N SER A 89 16.03 -22.86 31.98
CA SER A 89 15.80 -21.49 32.44
C SER A 89 16.10 -20.35 31.44
N ASP A 90 15.15 -19.40 31.32
CA ASP A 90 15.35 -17.94 31.12
C ASP A 90 13.95 -17.29 31.24
N ASP A 91 13.49 -16.86 32.42
CA ASP A 91 13.69 -15.53 33.00
C ASP A 91 13.67 -14.39 31.97
N GLY A 92 12.49 -13.79 31.80
CA GLY A 92 12.31 -12.61 30.95
C GLY A 92 10.99 -11.92 31.25
N SER A 93 10.82 -11.47 32.49
CA SER A 93 9.79 -10.50 32.85
C SER A 93 10.14 -9.15 32.20
N HIS A 94 9.24 -8.62 31.37
CA HIS A 94 9.30 -7.25 30.88
C HIS A 94 8.02 -6.54 31.29
N ASP A 95 8.09 -6.02 32.51
CA ASP A 95 7.14 -5.12 33.12
C ASP A 95 7.54 -3.71 32.66
N HIS A 96 6.77 -3.13 31.73
CA HIS A 96 6.96 -1.73 31.35
C HIS A 96 5.94 -0.86 32.08
N ASP A 97 6.24 -0.59 33.35
CA ASP A 97 5.72 0.56 34.08
C ASP A 97 6.54 1.79 33.69
N THR A 98 5.99 2.71 32.89
CA THR A 98 6.39 4.12 32.98
C THR A 98 5.18 5.04 32.86
N LEU A 99 4.75 5.46 34.05
CA LEU A 99 4.18 6.76 34.41
C LEU A 99 4.33 7.83 33.32
N GLY A 100 3.25 8.04 32.58
CA GLY A 100 3.05 9.20 31.71
C GLY A 100 2.00 10.14 32.30
N ASP A 101 2.21 10.56 33.54
CA ASP A 101 1.54 11.74 34.10
C ASP A 101 2.08 12.96 33.34
N SER A 102 1.21 13.57 32.54
CA SER A 102 1.47 14.81 31.82
C SER A 102 0.17 15.60 31.70
N ASP A 103 -0.51 15.78 32.82
CA ASP A 103 -1.34 16.97 33.02
C ASP A 103 -0.44 18.05 33.67
N PRO A 104 -0.19 19.15 32.96
CA PRO A 104 -0.73 20.37 33.51
C PRO A 104 -1.29 21.28 32.42
N ALA A 105 -2.63 21.37 32.42
CA ALA A 105 -3.38 22.63 32.36
C ALA A 105 -2.54 23.89 32.09
N GLY A 106 -2.32 24.19 30.82
CA GLY A 106 -1.86 25.49 30.34
C GLY A 106 -2.96 26.55 30.44
N ASN A 107 -3.35 26.91 31.66
CA ASN A 107 -4.06 28.15 31.97
C ASN A 107 -3.31 28.88 33.09
N SER A 108 -2.34 29.69 32.67
CA SER A 108 -1.81 30.79 33.48
C SER A 108 -2.05 32.07 32.71
N ALA A 109 -3.32 32.45 32.64
CA ALA A 109 -3.70 33.84 32.55
C ALA A 109 -3.18 34.56 33.80
N GLU A 110 -2.08 35.30 33.67
CA GLU A 110 -1.72 36.57 34.33
C GLU A 110 -0.22 36.82 34.15
N PRO A 111 0.16 38.04 33.73
CA PRO A 111 0.38 39.07 34.73
C PRO A 111 -0.20 40.43 34.32
N VAL A 112 -1.14 40.93 35.13
CA VAL A 112 -1.40 42.37 35.22
C VAL A 112 -0.45 42.94 36.28
N PRO A 113 0.45 43.85 35.89
CA PRO A 113 0.62 45.01 36.75
C PRO A 113 0.52 46.32 35.96
N ALA A 114 -0.41 47.13 36.44
CA ALA A 114 -0.59 48.53 36.11
C ALA A 114 0.40 49.43 36.87
N LYS A 115 0.63 50.60 36.26
CA LYS A 115 1.20 51.88 36.78
C LYS A 115 2.71 52.14 36.69
N ALA A 116 3.02 53.28 36.04
CA ALA A 116 3.93 54.39 36.41
C ALA A 116 4.42 55.01 35.07
N ASP A 117 4.29 56.28 34.68
CA ASP A 117 3.91 57.59 35.25
C ASP A 117 3.24 58.42 34.14
#